data_AF-A0A443RV04-F1
#
_entry.id   AF-A0A443RV04-F1
#
_cell.length_a   1.000
_cell.length_b   1.000
_cell.length_c   1.000
_cell.angle_alpha   90.00
_cell.angle_beta   90.00
_cell.angle_gamma   90.00
#
_symmetry.space_group_name_H-M   'P 1'
#
loop_
_entity.id
_entity.type
_entity.pdbx_description
1 polymer ?
#
loop_
_entity_poly.entity_id
_entity_poly.type
_entity_poly.pdbx_seq_one_letter_code
_entity_poly.pdbx_strand_id
1 'polypeptide(L)'
;NGKKSKPLAKELHVFTIIVVENRRKQLLKEREEEVVKDIREEVDTFTFAGHDTTGSAVTWTLFEIGHNDRVQRKIHQEVDDIFGEDRTSPITNEELKKLHYLEWIWKKTVIQFLEEQIFGSLSLECK
;
A
#
# COMPACT_ATOMS: atom_id res chain seq x y z
N ASN A 1 -16.84 -18.69 -69.71
CA ASN A 1 -16.20 -19.33 -68.53
C ASN A 1 -14.74 -18.93 -68.49
N GLY A 2 -14.34 -17.83 -67.84
CA GLY A 2 -14.48 -17.58 -66.41
C GLY A 2 -13.10 -17.84 -65.76
N LYS A 3 -12.67 -16.93 -64.88
CA LYS A 3 -11.45 -16.95 -64.05
C LYS A 3 -10.24 -16.22 -64.66
N LYS A 4 -9.95 -14.99 -64.19
CA LYS A 4 -8.58 -14.46 -63.99
C LYS A 4 -8.48 -13.04 -63.35
N SER A 5 -9.50 -12.54 -62.64
CA SER A 5 -9.43 -11.21 -61.96
C SER A 5 -9.20 -11.23 -60.44
N LYS A 6 -8.89 -12.39 -59.84
CA LYS A 6 -8.82 -12.56 -58.37
C LYS A 6 -7.49 -12.23 -57.62
N PRO A 7 -6.32 -11.97 -58.24
CA PRO A 7 -5.07 -11.84 -57.48
C PRO A 7 -4.92 -10.47 -56.78
N LEU A 8 -5.30 -9.36 -57.42
CA LEU A 8 -5.10 -8.00 -56.89
C LEU A 8 -5.96 -7.71 -55.64
N ALA A 9 -7.17 -8.27 -55.59
CA ALA A 9 -8.06 -8.15 -54.43
C ALA A 9 -7.52 -8.86 -53.18
N LYS A 10 -6.72 -9.93 -53.36
CA LYS A 10 -6.09 -10.63 -52.24
C LYS A 10 -4.91 -9.84 -51.67
N GLU A 11 -4.09 -9.26 -52.54
CA GLU A 11 -2.96 -8.39 -52.13
C GLU A 11 -3.45 -7.16 -51.36
N LEU A 12 -4.52 -6.51 -51.86
CA LEU A 12 -5.12 -5.37 -51.17
C LEU A 12 -5.70 -5.76 -49.79
N HIS A 13 -6.30 -6.96 -49.68
CA HIS A 13 -6.82 -7.46 -48.42
C HIS A 13 -5.70 -7.75 -47.41
N VAL A 14 -4.59 -8.35 -47.85
CA VAL A 14 -3.41 -8.59 -47.00
C VAL A 14 -2.82 -7.26 -46.52
N PHE A 15 -2.74 -6.25 -47.38
CA PHE A 15 -2.28 -4.92 -46.99
C PHE A 15 -3.20 -4.30 -45.93
N THR A 16 -4.53 -4.37 -46.10
CA THR A 16 -5.49 -3.90 -45.10
C THR A 16 -5.34 -4.65 -43.77
N ILE A 17 -5.17 -5.98 -43.78
CA ILE A 17 -4.92 -6.76 -42.56
C ILE A 17 -3.65 -6.27 -41.85
N ILE A 18 -2.56 -6.06 -42.58
CA ILE A 18 -1.29 -5.58 -41.99
C ILE A 18 -1.47 -4.20 -41.36
N VAL A 19 -2.15 -3.28 -42.04
CA VAL A 19 -2.40 -1.92 -41.55
C VAL A 19 -3.25 -1.96 -40.27
N VAL A 20 -4.34 -2.73 -40.27
CA VAL A 20 -5.21 -2.88 -39.10
C VAL A 20 -4.46 -3.54 -37.94
N GLU A 21 -3.65 -4.58 -38.21
CA GLU A 21 -2.95 -5.30 -37.15
C GLU A 21 -1.79 -4.50 -36.56
N ASN A 22 -1.12 -3.69 -37.39
CA ASN A 22 -0.13 -2.74 -36.91
C ASN A 22 -0.77 -1.68 -36.02
N ARG A 23 -1.93 -1.13 -36.42
CA ARG A 23 -2.68 -0.17 -35.59
C ARG A 23 -3.15 -0.81 -34.30
N ARG A 24 -3.63 -2.05 -34.34
CA ARG A 24 -4.02 -2.82 -33.15
C ARG A 24 -2.85 -3.00 -32.18
N LYS A 25 -1.66 -3.37 -32.68
CA LYS A 25 -0.46 -3.51 -31.85
C LYS A 25 -0.04 -2.20 -31.20
N GLN A 26 -0.15 -1.07 -31.90
CA GLN A 26 0.13 0.26 -31.33
C GLN A 26 -0.82 0.58 -30.18
N LEU A 27 -2.13 0.43 -30.39
CA LEU A 27 -3.15 0.69 -29.36
C LEU A 27 -2.99 -0.21 -28.13
N LEU A 28 -2.61 -1.47 -28.33
CA LEU A 28 -2.34 -2.39 -27.21
C LEU A 28 -1.16 -1.91 -26.37
N LYS A 29 -0.08 -1.45 -27.02
CA LYS A 29 1.10 -0.93 -26.34
C LYS A 29 0.81 0.36 -25.57
N GLU A 30 0.11 1.30 -26.19
CA GLU A 30 -0.33 2.55 -25.55
C GLU A 30 -1.19 2.26 -24.32
N ARG A 31 -2.14 1.32 -24.43
CA ARG A 31 -2.98 0.89 -23.31
C ARG A 31 -2.17 0.22 -22.19
N GLU A 32 -1.17 -0.59 -22.52
CA GLU A 32 -0.29 -1.20 -21.50
C GLU A 32 0.53 -0.14 -20.75
N GLU A 33 1.06 0.86 -21.47
CA GLU A 33 1.80 1.96 -20.86
C GLU A 33 0.91 2.82 -19.95
N GLU A 34 -0.33 3.10 -20.35
CA GLU A 34 -1.34 3.79 -19.54
C GLU A 34 -1.69 3.01 -18.27
N VAL A 35 -1.99 1.71 -18.38
CA VAL A 35 -2.31 0.87 -17.22
C VAL A 35 -1.14 0.79 -16.23
N VAL A 36 0.10 0.66 -16.72
CA VAL A 36 1.28 0.63 -15.83
C VAL A 36 1.47 1.99 -15.14
N LYS A 37 1.20 3.09 -15.83
CA LYS A 37 1.25 4.42 -15.26
C LYS A 37 0.21 4.59 -14.15
N ASP A 38 -1.05 4.23 -14.41
CA ASP A 38 -2.12 4.34 -13.41
C ASP A 38 -1.81 3.52 -12.16
N ILE A 39 -1.31 2.29 -12.32
CA ILE A 39 -0.89 1.45 -11.19
C ILE A 39 0.22 2.13 -10.38
N ARG A 40 1.19 2.78 -11.03
CA ARG A 40 2.27 3.50 -10.33
C ARG A 40 1.75 4.69 -9.57
N GLU A 41 0.86 5.49 -10.16
CA GLU A 41 0.26 6.66 -9.51
C GLU A 41 -0.53 6.25 -8.25
N GLU A 42 -1.26 5.15 -8.31
CA GLU A 42 -1.94 4.58 -7.14
C GLU A 42 -0.95 4.09 -6.07
N VAL A 43 0.09 3.36 -6.47
CA VAL A 43 1.14 2.89 -5.54
C VAL A 43 1.86 4.06 -4.86
N ASP A 44 2.17 5.11 -5.60
CA ASP A 44 2.80 6.32 -5.08
C ASP A 44 1.89 7.02 -4.07
N THR A 45 0.59 7.10 -4.38
CA THR A 45 -0.42 7.68 -3.49
C THR A 45 -0.53 6.89 -2.18
N PHE A 46 -0.63 5.56 -2.23
CA PHE A 46 -0.69 4.73 -1.02
C PHE A 46 0.59 4.81 -0.20
N THR A 47 1.74 4.84 -0.86
CA THR A 47 3.04 4.93 -0.18
C THR A 47 3.19 6.27 0.52
N PHE A 48 2.85 7.38 -0.14
CA PHE A 48 2.95 8.71 0.44
C PHE A 48 1.97 8.90 1.60
N ALA A 49 0.69 8.59 1.39
CA ALA A 49 -0.33 8.71 2.43
C ALA A 49 -0.04 7.77 3.62
N GLY A 50 0.45 6.56 3.36
CA GLY A 50 0.77 5.57 4.39
C GLY A 50 2.05 5.88 5.16
N HIS A 51 3.08 6.43 4.53
CA HIS A 51 4.38 6.70 5.15
C HIS A 51 4.27 7.74 6.27
N ASP A 52 3.72 8.91 5.98
CA ASP A 52 3.71 10.02 6.94
C ASP A 52 2.74 9.75 8.10
N THR A 53 1.60 9.13 7.81
CA THR A 53 0.60 8.76 8.84
C THR A 53 1.11 7.65 9.75
N THR A 54 1.64 6.57 9.20
CA THR A 54 2.17 5.44 9.99
C THR A 54 3.42 5.86 10.76
N GLY A 55 4.33 6.61 10.13
CA GLY A 55 5.55 7.09 10.79
C GLY A 55 5.24 7.99 11.99
N SER A 56 4.29 8.92 11.83
CA SER A 56 3.85 9.80 12.93
C SER A 56 3.14 9.02 14.03
N ALA A 57 2.25 8.08 13.67
CA ALA A 57 1.58 7.21 14.63
C ALA A 57 2.56 6.39 15.47
N VAL A 58 3.55 5.74 14.84
CA VAL A 58 4.59 4.98 15.55
C VAL A 58 5.40 5.89 16.48
N THR A 59 5.80 7.06 15.99
CA THR A 59 6.56 8.04 16.79
C THR A 59 5.77 8.46 18.03
N TRP A 60 4.48 8.75 17.87
CA TRP A 60 3.58 9.11 18.97
C TRP A 60 3.40 7.97 19.97
N THR A 61 3.15 6.75 19.49
CA THR A 61 3.03 5.57 20.36
C THR A 61 4.30 5.34 21.18
N LEU A 62 5.48 5.45 20.56
CA LEU A 62 6.76 5.31 21.27
C LEU A 62 6.98 6.42 22.30
N PHE A 63 6.60 7.66 21.96
CA PHE A 63 6.63 8.79 22.88
C PHE A 63 5.77 8.53 24.12
N GLU A 64 4.51 8.11 23.94
CA GLU A 64 3.57 7.79 25.03
C GLU A 64 4.05 6.62 25.90
N ILE A 65 4.57 5.55 25.28
CA ILE A 65 5.15 4.41 26.01
C ILE A 65 6.36 4.86 26.84
N GLY A 66 7.25 5.67 26.27
CA GLY A 66 8.46 6.16 26.94
C GLY A 66 8.18 7.11 28.10
N HIS A 67 7.04 7.82 28.09
CA HIS A 67 6.62 8.69 29.20
C HIS A 67 5.86 7.95 30.31
N ASN A 68 5.52 6.68 30.11
CA ASN A 68 4.73 5.91 31.05
C ASN A 68 5.44 4.60 31.44
N ASP A 69 6.30 4.68 32.45
CA ASP A 69 7.05 3.55 32.97
C ASP A 69 6.18 2.32 33.31
N ARG A 70 4.93 2.55 33.75
CA ARG A 70 4.02 1.44 34.09
C ARG A 70 3.57 0.70 32.83
N VAL A 71 3.25 1.44 31.76
CA VAL A 71 2.91 0.86 30.46
C VAL A 71 4.13 0.15 29.89
N GLN A 72 5.29 0.80 29.88
CA GLN A 72 6.54 0.22 29.38
C GLN A 72 6.88 -1.11 30.08
N ARG A 73 6.89 -1.14 31.42
CA ARG A 73 7.16 -2.38 32.18
C ARG A 73 6.19 -3.50 31.84
N LYS A 74 4.91 -3.17 31.68
CA LYS A 74 3.89 -4.17 31.36
C LYS A 74 4.01 -4.71 29.92
N ILE A 75 4.43 -3.88 28.97
CA ILE A 75 4.75 -4.33 27.60
C ILE A 75 5.98 -5.24 27.63
N HIS A 76 7.04 -4.86 28.35
CA HIS A 76 8.23 -5.71 28.48
C HIS A 76 7.89 -7.08 29.07
N GLN A 77 7.09 -7.10 30.14
CA GLN A 77 6.64 -8.35 30.74
C GLN A 77 5.85 -9.21 29.74
N GLU A 78 4.92 -8.62 28.98
CA GLU A 78 4.17 -9.36 27.95
C GLU A 78 5.09 -9.96 26.87
N VAL A 79 6.08 -9.19 26.43
CA VAL A 79 7.08 -9.65 25.44
C VAL A 79 7.89 -10.80 26.00
N ASP A 80 8.42 -10.68 27.22
CA ASP A 80 9.21 -11.72 27.87
C ASP A 80 8.38 -12.99 28.13
N ASP A 81 7.09 -12.84 28.50
CA ASP A 81 6.17 -13.97 28.73
C ASP A 81 5.86 -14.75 27.44
N ILE A 82 5.82 -14.08 26.28
CA ILE A 82 5.47 -14.69 24.98
C ILE A 82 6.69 -15.29 24.29
N PHE A 83 7.80 -14.55 24.24
CA PHE A 83 8.98 -14.94 23.47
C PHE A 83 10.06 -15.62 24.31
N GLY A 84 9.98 -15.52 25.64
CA GLY A 84 10.98 -16.08 26.54
C GLY A 84 12.37 -15.45 26.38
N GLU A 85 13.40 -16.20 26.79
CA GLU A 85 14.79 -15.73 26.77
C GLU A 85 15.50 -15.97 25.42
N ASP A 86 14.95 -16.81 24.54
CA ASP A 86 15.55 -17.08 23.23
C ASP A 86 15.23 -15.94 22.24
N ARG A 87 16.24 -15.14 21.94
CA ARG A 87 16.16 -14.02 20.99
C ARG A 87 16.67 -14.36 19.59
N THR A 88 17.01 -15.62 19.34
CA THR A 88 17.59 -16.06 18.07
C THR A 88 16.57 -16.74 17.16
N SER A 89 15.52 -17.33 17.74
CA SER A 89 14.43 -17.92 17.00
C SER A 89 13.60 -16.84 16.27
N PRO A 90 13.17 -17.09 15.02
CA PRO A 90 12.32 -16.16 14.29
C PRO A 90 10.93 -16.09 14.93
N ILE A 91 10.41 -14.86 15.06
CA ILE A 91 9.07 -14.61 15.60
C ILE A 91 8.01 -15.16 14.63
N THR A 92 7.09 -15.95 15.16
CA THR A 92 5.96 -16.49 14.40
C THR A 92 4.75 -15.56 14.39
N ASN A 93 3.91 -15.67 13.36
CA ASN A 93 2.64 -14.94 13.30
C ASN A 93 1.68 -15.30 14.44
N GLU A 94 1.77 -16.51 15.00
CA GLU A 94 0.92 -16.92 16.12
C GLU A 94 1.33 -16.24 17.43
N GLU A 95 2.63 -16.03 17.65
CA GLU A 95 3.14 -15.28 18.80
C GLU A 95 2.81 -13.79 18.72
N LEU A 96 2.93 -13.19 17.53
CA LEU A 96 2.54 -11.78 17.34
C LEU A 96 1.08 -11.52 17.71
N LYS A 97 0.18 -12.47 17.44
CA LYS A 97 -1.24 -12.36 17.79
C LYS A 97 -1.51 -12.42 19.30
N LYS A 98 -0.53 -12.84 20.11
CA LYS A 98 -0.65 -12.91 21.58
C LYS A 98 -0.29 -11.59 22.27
N LEU A 99 0.27 -10.61 21.56
CA LEU A 99 0.67 -9.29 22.07
C LEU A 99 -0.54 -8.37 22.31
N HIS A 100 -1.49 -8.82 23.13
CA HIS A 100 -2.77 -8.17 23.34
C HIS A 100 -2.67 -6.80 24.02
N TYR A 101 -1.76 -6.66 24.98
CA TYR A 101 -1.55 -5.40 25.70
C TYR A 101 -0.86 -4.38 24.82
N LEU A 102 0.19 -4.78 24.08
CA LEU A 102 0.82 -3.92 23.09
C LEU A 102 -0.17 -3.47 22.00
N GLU A 103 -0.98 -4.40 21.47
CA GLU A 103 -2.02 -4.06 20.48
C GLU A 103 -3.05 -3.06 21.04
N TRP A 104 -3.43 -3.22 22.31
CA TRP A 104 -4.34 -2.30 22.98
C TRP A 104 -3.73 -0.89 23.14
N ILE A 105 -2.47 -0.78 23.56
CA ILE A 105 -1.75 0.50 23.66
C ILE A 105 -1.59 1.15 22.29
N TRP A 106 -1.23 0.39 21.27
CA TRP A 106 -1.16 0.85 19.89
C TRP A 106 -2.48 1.47 19.44
N LYS A 107 -3.59 0.73 19.55
CA LYS A 107 -4.92 1.23 19.16
C LYS A 107 -5.30 2.51 19.91
N LYS A 108 -5.05 2.54 21.22
CA LYS A 108 -5.38 3.69 22.05
C LYS A 108 -4.58 4.93 21.65
N THR A 109 -3.27 4.79 21.47
CA THR A 109 -2.38 5.91 21.10
C THR A 109 -2.67 6.44 19.71
N VAL A 110 -3.02 5.58 18.75
CA VAL A 110 -3.45 6.02 17.41
C VAL A 110 -4.76 6.80 17.46
N ILE A 111 -5.74 6.38 18.26
CA ILE A 111 -6.99 7.13 18.43
C ILE A 111 -6.71 8.51 19.02
N GLN A 112 -5.90 8.58 20.08
CA GLN A 112 -5.53 9.85 20.70
C GLN A 112 -4.77 10.77 19.72
N PHE A 113 -3.83 10.22 18.95
CA PHE A 113 -3.13 10.96 17.90
C PHE A 113 -4.12 11.56 16.89
N LEU A 114 -5.10 10.79 16.42
CA LEU A 114 -6.11 11.26 15.48
C LEU A 114 -7.02 12.33 16.08
N GLU A 115 -7.40 12.20 17.36
CA GLU A 115 -8.17 13.23 18.07
C GLU A 115 -7.41 14.56 18.14
N GLU A 116 -6.10 14.52 18.45
CA GLU A 116 -5.25 15.71 18.50
C GLU A 116 -5.08 16.35 17.12
N GLN A 117 -4.92 15.56 16.05
CA GLN A 117 -4.83 16.08 14.68
C GLN A 117 -6.14 16.74 14.19
N ILE A 118 -7.30 16.16 14.52
CA ILE A 118 -8.61 16.72 14.18
C ILE A 118 -8.89 18.00 14.99
N PHE A 119 -8.55 18.02 16.27
CA PHE A 119 -8.76 19.21 17.10
C PHE A 119 -7.81 20.34 16.71
N GLY A 120 -6.57 20.03 16.36
CA GLY A 120 -5.57 20.99 15.90
C GLY A 120 -6.00 21.73 14.61
N SER A 121 -6.56 21.01 13.64
CA SER A 121 -7.07 21.61 12.40
C SER A 121 -8.32 22.47 12.64
N LEU A 122 -9.27 22.03 13.47
CA LEU A 122 -10.44 22.84 13.87
C LEU A 122 -10.04 24.13 14.63
N SER A 123 -9.01 24.08 15.47
CA SER A 123 -8.52 25.26 16.19
C SER A 123 -7.86 26.30 15.28
N LEU A 124 -7.31 25.90 14.13
CA LEU A 124 -6.73 26.82 13.15
C LEU A 124 -7.81 27.47 12.27
N GLU A 125 -8.91 26.76 11.98
CA GLU A 125 -10.07 27.31 11.26
C GLU A 125 -10.87 28.32 12.09
N CYS A 126 -10.81 28.24 13.42
CA CYS A 126 -11.47 29.18 14.33
C CYS A 126 -10.67 30.45 14.66
N LYS A 127 -9.53 30.70 14.00
CA LYS A 127 -8.75 31.94 14.11
C LYS A 127 -8.78 32.72 12.81
#